data_AF-A0A958PKF8-F1
#
_entry.id   AF-A0A958PKF8-F1
#
_cell.length_a   1.000
_cell.length_b   1.000
_cell.length_c   1.000
_cell.angle_alpha   90.00
_cell.angle_beta   90.00
_cell.angle_gamma   90.00
#
_symmetry.space_group_name_H-M   'P 1'
#
loop_
_entity.id
_entity.type
_entity.pdbx_description
1 polymer ?
#
loop_
_entity_poly.entity_id
_entity_poly.type
_entity_poly.pdbx_seq_one_letter_code
_entity_poly.pdbx_strand_id
1 'polypeptide(L)'
;NVLWTGEGERFSWLMKLAHIESNVEFFAKKGRSLYPIPYSQFLTAKQSSEMAGHPQMIRQFAVYLRGRVRQHLEAPFEIRARVVASLNGRPRQLRLDPELDLASISASDLKNHIVPLEKGTTHVAQLAP
;
A
#
# COMPACT_ATOMS: atom_id res chain seq x y z
N ASN A 1 12.72 -6.79 -2.05
CA ASN A 1 12.24 -7.63 -3.18
C ASN A 1 11.54 -6.71 -4.16
N VAL A 2 12.02 -6.63 -5.41
CA VAL A 2 11.54 -5.70 -6.45
C VAL A 2 10.03 -5.86 -6.72
N LEU A 3 9.51 -7.08 -6.79
CA LEU A 3 8.08 -7.34 -7.02
C LEU A 3 7.23 -6.91 -5.81
N TRP A 4 7.80 -6.95 -4.60
CA TRP A 4 7.09 -6.55 -3.39
C TRP A 4 7.06 -5.03 -3.20
N THR A 5 8.18 -4.34 -3.49
CA THR A 5 8.26 -2.89 -3.40
C THR A 5 7.64 -2.18 -4.61
N GLY A 6 7.62 -2.85 -5.78
CA GLY A 6 7.18 -2.31 -7.06
C GLY A 6 8.18 -1.34 -7.71
N GLU A 7 9.31 -1.07 -7.06
CA GLU A 7 10.34 -0.14 -7.55
C GLU A 7 11.14 -0.79 -8.69
N GLY A 8 10.95 -0.29 -9.91
CA GLY A 8 11.59 -0.85 -11.11
C GLY A 8 10.84 -2.03 -11.74
N GLU A 9 9.62 -2.34 -11.29
CA GLU A 9 8.79 -3.36 -11.94
C GLU A 9 8.16 -2.85 -13.24
N ARG A 10 7.66 -1.60 -13.24
CA ARG A 10 7.04 -1.00 -14.42
C ARG A 10 8.06 -0.91 -15.55
N PHE A 11 7.69 -1.45 -16.71
CA PHE A 11 8.52 -1.56 -17.91
C PHE A 11 9.71 -2.53 -17.82
N SER A 12 9.84 -3.28 -16.72
CA SER A 12 10.73 -4.42 -16.65
C SER A 12 10.04 -5.68 -17.14
N TRP A 13 10.81 -6.60 -17.72
CA TRP A 13 10.35 -7.95 -18.06
C TRP A 13 9.71 -8.71 -16.88
N LEU A 14 10.08 -8.35 -15.65
CA LEU A 14 9.53 -8.88 -14.39
C LEU A 14 8.05 -8.52 -14.15
N MET A 15 7.49 -7.55 -14.89
CA MET A 15 6.09 -7.11 -14.76
C MET A 15 5.08 -8.24 -15.01
N LYS A 16 5.46 -9.29 -15.75
CA LYS A 16 4.60 -10.47 -15.97
C LYS A 16 4.68 -11.53 -14.87
N LEU A 17 5.56 -11.38 -13.88
CA LEU A 17 5.83 -12.39 -12.85
C LEU A 17 5.21 -12.07 -11.48
N ALA A 18 4.62 -10.89 -11.31
CA ALA A 18 3.97 -10.49 -10.08
C ALA A 18 2.44 -10.59 -10.20
N HIS A 19 1.85 -11.39 -9.32
CA HIS A 19 0.44 -11.37 -8.99
C HIS A 19 0.31 -10.86 -7.55
N ILE A 20 -0.29 -9.68 -7.38
CA ILE A 20 -0.52 -9.06 -6.08
C ILE A 20 -2.01 -9.04 -5.80
N GLU A 21 -2.41 -9.70 -4.72
CA GLU A 21 -3.71 -9.49 -4.11
C GLU A 21 -3.55 -8.53 -2.94
N SER A 22 -4.42 -7.54 -2.84
CA SER A 22 -4.30 -6.51 -1.81
C SER A 22 -5.66 -6.08 -1.29
N ASN A 23 -5.69 -5.77 0.01
CA ASN A 23 -6.78 -5.08 0.66
C ASN A 23 -6.24 -3.78 1.25
N VAL A 24 -6.90 -2.66 0.96
CA VAL A 24 -6.47 -1.32 1.37
C VAL A 24 -7.62 -0.64 2.09
N GLU A 25 -7.35 -0.14 3.29
CA GLU A 25 -8.30 0.67 4.05
C GLU A 25 -7.63 2.00 4.39
N PHE A 26 -8.26 3.12 4.04
CA PHE A 26 -7.75 4.45 4.36
C PHE A 26 -8.41 5.02 5.60
N PHE A 27 -7.63 5.79 6.36
CA PHE A 27 -8.07 6.42 7.59
C PHE A 27 -7.55 7.85 7.71
N ALA A 28 -8.41 8.77 8.15
CA ALA A 28 -7.99 10.07 8.67
C ALA A 28 -7.82 10.00 10.18
N LYS A 29 -6.63 10.34 10.68
CA LYS A 29 -6.39 10.49 12.12
C LYS A 29 -6.47 11.95 12.52
N LYS A 30 -7.28 12.25 13.54
CA LYS A 30 -7.38 13.57 14.18
C LYS A 30 -7.29 13.39 15.70
N GLY A 31 -6.16 13.76 16.28
CA GLY A 31 -5.88 13.50 17.70
C GLY A 31 -5.88 12.00 18.00
N ARG A 32 -6.79 11.56 18.88
CA ARG A 32 -6.97 10.13 19.25
C ARG A 32 -8.00 9.40 18.39
N SER A 33 -8.75 10.12 17.54
CA SER A 33 -9.81 9.54 16.74
C SER A 33 -9.31 9.12 15.35
N LEU A 34 -9.81 7.98 14.89
CA LEU A 34 -9.52 7.43 13.57
C LEU A 34 -10.83 7.31 12.77
N TYR A 35 -10.88 7.91 11.59
CA TYR A 35 -12.09 7.96 10.76
C TYR A 35 -11.83 7.19 9.45
N PRO A 36 -12.65 6.18 9.10
CA PRO A 36 -12.49 5.45 7.83
C PRO A 36 -12.84 6.34 6.64
N ILE A 37 -12.07 6.20 5.56
CA ILE A 37 -12.28 6.92 4.29
C ILE A 37 -12.61 5.89 3.20
N PRO A 38 -13.87 5.84 2.71
CA PRO A 38 -14.22 5.00 1.59
C PRO A 38 -13.64 5.58 0.29
N TYR A 39 -12.50 5.05 -0.17
CA TYR A 39 -11.83 5.51 -1.39
C TYR A 39 -12.68 5.33 -2.67
N SER A 40 -13.69 4.46 -2.64
CA SER A 40 -14.67 4.26 -3.71
C SER A 40 -15.51 5.51 -4.02
N GLN A 41 -15.56 6.49 -3.11
CA GLN A 41 -16.20 7.79 -3.37
C GLN A 41 -15.33 8.72 -4.23
N PHE A 42 -14.04 8.42 -4.38
CA PHE A 42 -13.06 9.26 -5.09
C PHE A 42 -12.49 8.58 -6.33
N LEU A 43 -12.46 7.24 -6.34
CA LEU A 43 -11.84 6.44 -7.38
C LEU A 43 -12.86 5.54 -8.05
N THR A 44 -12.73 5.40 -9.37
CA THR A 44 -13.42 4.34 -10.11
C THR A 44 -12.94 2.96 -9.67
N ALA A 45 -13.71 1.91 -9.99
CA ALA A 45 -13.31 0.52 -9.70
C ALA A 45 -11.94 0.18 -10.32
N LYS A 46 -11.68 0.64 -11.55
CA LYS A 46 -10.39 0.44 -12.23
C LYS A 46 -9.23 1.13 -11.49
N GLN A 47 -9.38 2.42 -11.15
CA GLN A 47 -8.35 3.15 -10.39
C GLN A 47 -8.11 2.53 -9.02
N SER A 48 -9.17 2.06 -8.37
CA SER A 48 -9.08 1.37 -7.08
C SER A 48 -8.27 0.09 -7.16
N SER A 49 -8.56 -0.75 -8.17
CA SER A 49 -7.82 -1.99 -8.40
C SER A 49 -6.34 -1.73 -8.68
N GLU A 50 -6.04 -0.76 -9.55
CA GLU A 50 -4.66 -0.37 -9.86
C GLU A 50 -3.94 0.19 -8.63
N MET A 51 -4.60 1.05 -7.87
CA MET A 51 -4.03 1.63 -6.65
C MET A 51 -3.67 0.54 -5.63
N ALA A 52 -4.57 -0.40 -5.37
CA ALA A 52 -4.38 -1.41 -4.35
C ALA A 52 -3.10 -2.24 -4.56
N GLY A 53 -2.76 -2.54 -5.83
CA GLY A 53 -1.54 -3.26 -6.19
C GLY A 53 -0.23 -2.47 -6.03
N HIS A 54 -0.27 -1.14 -5.90
CA HIS A 54 0.92 -0.28 -6.01
C HIS A 54 1.10 0.67 -4.81
N PRO A 55 2.15 0.50 -3.98
CA PRO A 55 2.41 1.35 -2.82
C PRO A 55 2.52 2.84 -3.17
N GLN A 56 3.15 3.16 -4.31
CA GLN A 56 3.27 4.54 -4.76
C GLN A 56 1.92 5.19 -5.09
N MET A 57 0.97 4.42 -5.65
CA MET A 57 -0.38 4.94 -5.93
C MET A 57 -1.18 5.11 -4.63
N ILE A 58 -1.01 4.21 -3.66
CA ILE A 58 -1.59 4.35 -2.31
C ILE A 58 -1.11 5.65 -1.66
N ARG A 59 0.21 5.93 -1.70
CA ARG A 59 0.78 7.19 -1.21
C ARG A 59 0.24 8.40 -1.98
N GLN A 60 0.20 8.32 -3.31
CA GLN A 60 -0.33 9.39 -4.15
C GLN A 60 -1.79 9.72 -3.81
N PHE A 61 -2.61 8.70 -3.57
CA PHE A 61 -3.99 8.89 -3.14
C PHE A 61 -4.08 9.51 -1.74
N ALA A 62 -3.21 9.13 -0.81
CA ALA A 62 -3.12 9.79 0.50
C ALA A 62 -2.80 11.29 0.39
N VAL A 63 -1.87 11.67 -0.49
CA VAL A 63 -1.56 13.08 -0.79
C VAL A 63 -2.76 13.81 -1.38
N TYR A 64 -3.48 13.16 -2.31
CA TYR A 64 -4.72 13.71 -2.89
C TYR A 64 -5.80 13.95 -1.82
N LEU A 65 -6.04 12.97 -0.94
CA LEU A 65 -6.97 13.11 0.18
C LEU A 65 -6.58 14.28 1.10
N ARG A 66 -5.29 14.44 1.40
CA ARG A 66 -4.82 15.59 2.19
C ARG A 66 -5.09 16.93 1.51
N GLY A 67 -4.92 17.00 0.19
CA GLY A 67 -5.28 18.20 -0.58
C GLY A 67 -6.77 18.52 -0.51
N ARG A 68 -7.64 17.52 -0.64
CA ARG A 68 -9.10 17.69 -0.59
C ARG A 68 -9.60 18.11 0.79
N VAL A 69 -9.08 17.51 1.85
CA VAL A 69 -9.53 17.80 3.21
C VAL A 69 -9.02 19.16 3.71
N ARG A 70 -7.81 19.60 3.30
CA ARG A 70 -7.31 20.96 3.60
C ARG A 70 -8.21 22.09 3.08
N GLN A 71 -9.03 21.82 2.04
CA GLN A 71 -10.00 22.80 1.54
C GLN A 71 -11.18 23.03 2.51
N HIS A 72 -11.36 22.14 3.49
CA HIS A 72 -12.54 22.12 4.36
C HIS A 72 -12.21 22.11 5.86
N LEU A 73 -10.98 21.76 6.26
CA LEU A 73 -10.56 21.60 7.65
C LEU A 73 -9.21 22.29 7.88
N GLU A 74 -9.18 23.21 8.85
CA GLU A 74 -7.97 23.93 9.28
C GLU A 74 -7.06 23.09 10.21
N ALA A 75 -7.60 22.04 10.82
CA ALA A 75 -6.87 21.23 11.80
C ALA A 75 -5.90 20.23 11.11
N PRO A 76 -4.72 19.97 11.70
CA PRO A 76 -3.81 18.94 11.19
C PRO A 76 -4.46 17.55 11.29
N PHE A 77 -4.38 16.78 10.22
CA PHE A 77 -4.80 15.39 10.15
C PHE A 77 -3.76 14.56 9.41
N GLU A 78 -3.60 13.31 9.81
CA GLU A 78 -2.74 12.33 9.14
C GLU A 78 -3.60 11.43 8.26
N ILE A 79 -3.09 11.06 7.09
CA ILE A 79 -3.73 10.06 6.23
C ILE A 79 -2.93 8.77 6.31
N ARG A 80 -3.55 7.77 6.94
CA ARG A 80 -2.98 6.45 7.17
C ARG A 80 -3.67 5.43 6.27
N ALA A 81 -2.99 4.32 5.99
CA ALA A 81 -3.63 3.19 5.33
C ALA A 81 -3.18 1.87 5.92
N ARG A 82 -4.14 0.97 6.16
CA ARG A 82 -3.86 -0.44 6.39
C ARG A 82 -3.79 -1.12 5.03
N VAL A 83 -2.63 -1.63 4.68
CA VAL A 83 -2.39 -2.33 3.41
C VAL A 83 -1.94 -3.74 3.71
N VAL A 84 -2.82 -4.70 3.45
CA VAL A 84 -2.52 -6.13 3.57
C VAL A 84 -2.41 -6.69 2.17
N ALA A 85 -1.31 -7.35 1.85
CA ALA A 85 -1.09 -7.90 0.52
C ALA A 85 -0.52 -9.33 0.56
N SER A 86 -0.78 -10.06 -0.52
CA SER A 86 -0.15 -11.33 -0.86
C SER A 86 0.56 -11.16 -2.20
N LEU A 87 1.79 -11.69 -2.29
CA LEU A 87 2.54 -11.76 -3.54
C LEU A 87 2.61 -13.23 -3.96
N ASN A 88 2.12 -13.54 -5.16
CA ASN A 88 2.16 -14.86 -5.79
C ASN A 88 1.61 -15.99 -4.87
N GLY A 89 0.51 -15.73 -4.17
CA GLY A 89 -0.17 -16.72 -3.32
C GLY A 89 0.50 -16.96 -1.95
N ARG A 90 1.52 -16.17 -1.58
CA ARG A 90 2.12 -16.23 -0.23
C ARG A 90 1.11 -15.80 0.85
N PRO A 91 1.32 -16.15 2.13
CA PRO A 91 0.51 -15.64 3.23
C PRO A 91 0.39 -14.11 3.20
N ARG A 92 -0.82 -13.63 3.47
CA ARG A 92 -1.13 -12.20 3.55
C ARG A 92 -0.37 -11.57 4.71
N GLN A 93 0.25 -10.42 4.46
CA GLN A 93 0.95 -9.66 5.48
C GLN A 93 0.78 -8.15 5.26
N LEU A 94 1.11 -7.37 6.27
CA LEU A 94 1.19 -5.92 6.13
C LEU A 94 2.27 -5.57 5.11
N ARG A 95 1.92 -4.68 4.19
CA ARG A 95 2.85 -4.16 3.17
C ARG A 95 3.40 -2.78 3.52
N LEU A 96 2.60 -1.99 4.25
CA LEU A 96 2.98 -0.67 4.76
C LEU A 96 2.71 -0.62 6.26
N ASP A 97 3.48 0.20 6.97
CA ASP A 97 3.20 0.53 8.36
C ASP A 97 1.86 1.29 8.47
N PRO A 98 0.84 0.76 9.18
CA PRO A 98 -0.47 1.39 9.30
C PRO A 98 -0.46 2.66 10.17
N GLU A 99 0.59 2.88 10.96
CA GLU A 99 0.72 4.06 11.83
C GLU A 99 1.33 5.27 11.12
N LEU A 100 1.75 5.07 9.87
CA LEU A 100 2.49 6.03 9.07
C LEU A 100 1.56 7.05 8.38
N ASP A 101 1.86 8.35 8.52
CA ASP A 101 1.20 9.39 7.70
C ASP A 101 1.75 9.37 6.27
N LEU A 102 1.07 8.64 5.39
CA LEU A 102 1.46 8.45 4.00
C LEU A 102 1.51 9.75 3.20
N ALA A 103 0.76 10.77 3.61
CA ALA A 103 0.76 12.05 2.92
C ALA A 103 2.02 12.89 3.23
N SER A 104 2.68 12.68 4.38
CA SER A 104 3.88 13.42 4.79
C SER A 104 5.18 12.92 4.15
N ILE A 105 5.16 11.71 3.59
CA ILE A 105 6.37 11.04 3.09
C ILE A 105 6.56 11.31 1.61
N SER A 106 7.82 11.49 1.21
CA SER A 106 8.18 11.68 -0.19
C SER A 106 7.97 10.40 -1.01
N ALA A 107 7.88 10.52 -2.33
CA ALA A 107 7.78 9.34 -3.20
C ALA A 107 9.01 8.43 -3.07
N SER A 108 10.20 9.03 -2.97
CA SER A 108 11.48 8.32 -2.90
C SER A 108 11.69 7.61 -1.56
N ASP A 109 11.19 8.19 -0.47
CA ASP A 109 11.38 7.63 0.88
C ASP A 109 10.41 6.47 1.18
N LEU A 110 9.30 6.36 0.45
CA LEU A 110 8.28 5.33 0.69
C LEU A 110 8.86 3.92 0.81
N LYS A 111 9.88 3.58 0.01
CA LYS A 111 10.51 2.25 0.00
C LYS A 111 11.08 1.83 1.35
N ASN A 112 11.53 2.79 2.15
CA ASN A 112 12.08 2.55 3.48
C ASN A 112 10.99 2.20 4.50
N HIS A 113 9.73 2.46 4.15
CA HIS A 113 8.55 2.18 4.98
C HIS A 113 7.70 1.01 4.46
N ILE A 114 8.17 0.32 3.42
CA ILE A 114 7.57 -0.93 2.97
C ILE A 114 8.05 -2.04 3.89
N VAL A 115 7.11 -2.71 4.56
CA VAL A 115 7.41 -3.86 5.42
C VAL A 115 8.08 -4.94 4.58
N PRO A 116 9.26 -5.47 4.96
CA PRO A 116 9.93 -6.49 4.18
C PRO A 116 9.09 -7.76 4.03
N LEU A 117 9.02 -8.32 2.81
CA LEU A 117 8.32 -9.58 2.58
C LEU A 117 8.94 -10.70 3.42
N GLU A 118 8.15 -11.27 4.32
CA GLU A 118 8.58 -12.42 5.12
C GLU A 118 9.02 -13.59 4.23
N LYS A 119 10.15 -14.21 4.59
CA LYS A 119 10.61 -15.46 3.95
C LYS A 119 9.66 -16.57 4.42
N GLY A 120 8.68 -16.91 3.59
CA GLY A 120 7.79 -18.04 3.86
C GLY A 120 8.61 -19.28 4.17
N THR A 121 8.17 -20.07 5.15
CA THR A 121 8.79 -21.34 5.51
C THR A 121 8.82 -22.21 4.26
N THR A 122 9.99 -22.36 3.64
CA THR A 122 10.15 -23.27 2.51
C THR A 122 9.99 -24.68 3.06
N HIS A 123 8.78 -25.24 3.02
CA HIS A 123 8.64 -26.69 2.99
C HIS A 123 9.13 -27.13 1.62
N VAL A 124 10.45 -27.24 1.47
CA VAL A 124 11.03 -28.11 0.45
C VAL A 124 10.61 -29.50 0.89
N ALA A 125 9.44 -29.95 0.43
CA ALA A 125 9.14 -31.37 0.44
C ALA A 125 10.32 -32.03 -0.29
N GLN A 126 11.07 -32.81 0.48
CA GLN A 126 12.19 -33.61 0.01
C GLN A 126 11.69 -34.46 -1.16
N LEU A 127 11.96 -34.02 -2.39
CA LEU A 127 12.10 -34.94 -3.50
C LEU A 127 13.48 -35.59 -3.29
N ALA A 128 13.51 -36.60 -2.44
CA ALA A 128 14.58 -37.59 -2.38
C ALA A 128 14.32 -38.64 -3.49
N PRO A 129 15.38 -39.33 -3.95
CA PRO A 129 15.57 -39.76 -5.34
C PRO A 129 14.67 -40.88 -5.84
#